data_AF-A0A9Q1UW24-F1
#
_entry.id   AF-A0A9Q1UW24-F1
#
_cell.length_a   1.000
_cell.length_b   1.000
_cell.length_c   1.000
_cell.angle_alpha   90.00
_cell.angle_beta   90.00
_cell.angle_gamma   90.00
#
_symmetry.space_group_name_H-M   'P 1'
#
loop_
_entity.id
_entity.type
_entity.pdbx_description
1 polymer ?
#
loop_
_entity_poly.entity_id
_entity_poly.type
_entity_poly.pdbx_seq_one_letter_code
_entity_poly.pdbx_strand_id
1 'polypeptide(L)'
;MDIGINNLKAGEEFKNYKTLCDCINVTVKKGGRNLKLQKQDLKRYFDWITEGRKIIIKEVYLEPKPKVDNRKNNGKSEGSRGNNNIYGKYVDNILIDYFIEHLKEHDNIVLNFTNREIAELTGMINLNYNITCNDKDNFYKYLFNSTTPVTRTAIRDVFRKVQNILKHTIDSSLNRLQKQGYIKFSKGYLLLEKQEDKNKTINRYAYDIETKAIRKVENDVLKEMGITIANKNYNDKLRKEYYKTVNERVKKVFKSDFDTKIKGYWTSYRIDTKEIQQAMNFTNTQLDEIDRLKIIDVTKYRKLKEVKVNSSKLKQELNELIIQSVKNKINKDKIDIEQEINNPTLGLTNPIQPKWIIDRIDGKYLEDIEHVIKYVLQLNAKSIKFELENIKAKEKIKEQKQQDQQNQDNDSWLNELD
;
A
#
# COMPACT_ATOMS: atom_id res chain seq x y z
N MET A 1 -20.11 5.86 33.16
CA MET A 1 -20.53 4.44 33.13
C MET A 1 -20.10 3.92 34.47
N ASP A 2 -21.03 3.85 35.41
CA ASP A 2 -20.73 3.47 36.78
C ASP A 2 -20.59 1.95 36.78
N ILE A 3 -19.36 1.50 36.90
CA ILE A 3 -19.04 0.08 36.96
C ILE A 3 -19.20 -0.35 38.42
N GLY A 4 -20.02 -1.37 38.67
CA GLY A 4 -20.29 -1.88 40.02
C GLY A 4 -19.13 -2.72 40.56
N ILE A 5 -17.95 -2.11 40.76
CA ILE A 5 -16.74 -2.82 41.21
C ILE A 5 -16.78 -3.21 42.70
N ASN A 6 -17.71 -2.63 43.47
CA ASN A 6 -17.86 -2.90 44.90
C ASN A 6 -18.15 -4.38 45.22
N ASN A 7 -18.61 -5.14 44.21
CA ASN A 7 -18.90 -6.55 44.33
C ASN A 7 -17.70 -7.46 44.01
N LEU A 8 -16.60 -6.92 43.49
CA LEU A 8 -15.42 -7.70 43.11
C LEU A 8 -14.43 -7.81 44.27
N LYS A 9 -13.86 -9.01 44.46
CA LYS A 9 -12.75 -9.23 45.39
C LYS A 9 -11.54 -9.85 44.69
N ALA A 10 -10.34 -9.54 45.19
CA ALA A 10 -9.14 -10.24 44.77
C ALA A 10 -9.25 -11.74 45.11
N GLY A 11 -8.83 -12.60 44.18
CA GLY A 11 -8.98 -14.05 44.25
C GLY A 11 -10.33 -14.58 43.75
N GLU A 12 -11.29 -13.72 43.40
CA GLU A 12 -12.60 -14.16 42.92
C GLU A 12 -12.54 -14.75 41.51
N GLU A 13 -13.34 -15.79 41.29
CA GLU A 13 -13.28 -16.63 40.10
C GLU A 13 -14.57 -16.57 39.29
N PHE A 14 -14.43 -16.32 37.99
CA PHE A 14 -15.54 -16.24 37.05
C PHE A 14 -15.39 -17.29 35.95
N LYS A 15 -16.49 -17.98 35.61
CA LYS A 15 -16.49 -19.04 34.58
C LYS A 15 -16.06 -18.54 33.20
N ASN A 16 -16.38 -17.29 32.87
CA ASN A 16 -15.99 -16.63 31.62
C ASN A 16 -16.14 -15.10 31.71
N TYR A 17 -15.79 -14.41 30.63
CA TYR A 17 -15.88 -12.95 30.56
C TYR A 17 -17.31 -12.41 30.68
N LYS A 18 -18.32 -13.18 30.24
CA LYS A 18 -19.72 -12.76 30.36
C LYS A 18 -20.15 -12.74 31.83
N THR A 19 -19.82 -13.77 32.60
CA THR A 19 -20.17 -13.83 34.03
C THR A 19 -19.48 -12.73 34.84
N LEU A 20 -18.22 -12.40 34.50
CA LEU A 20 -17.53 -11.24 35.08
C LEU A 20 -18.27 -9.93 34.75
N CYS A 21 -18.62 -9.73 33.48
CA CYS A 21 -19.34 -8.56 33.02
C CYS A 21 -20.72 -8.40 33.70
N ASP A 22 -21.44 -9.50 33.90
CA ASP A 22 -22.73 -9.50 34.59
C ASP A 22 -22.57 -9.09 36.07
N CYS A 23 -21.53 -9.58 36.76
CA CYS A 23 -21.22 -9.22 38.15
C CYS A 23 -21.01 -7.71 38.35
N ILE A 24 -20.31 -7.06 37.42
CA ILE A 24 -20.00 -5.62 37.47
C ILE A 24 -21.05 -4.74 36.76
N ASN A 25 -22.19 -5.32 36.37
CA ASN A 25 -23.28 -4.64 35.65
C ASN A 25 -22.84 -3.98 34.33
N VAL A 26 -21.98 -4.64 33.57
CA VAL A 26 -21.50 -4.17 32.26
C VAL A 26 -21.93 -5.13 31.16
N THR A 27 -22.64 -4.64 30.14
CA THR A 27 -23.01 -5.49 28.99
C THR A 27 -21.79 -5.83 28.12
N VAL A 28 -21.62 -7.09 27.75
CA VAL A 28 -20.56 -7.54 26.84
C VAL A 28 -20.76 -6.92 25.44
N LYS A 29 -19.72 -6.25 24.92
CA LYS A 29 -19.78 -5.64 23.59
C LYS A 29 -19.69 -6.70 22.49
N LYS A 30 -20.54 -6.55 21.46
CA LYS A 30 -20.52 -7.39 20.26
C LYS A 30 -19.37 -7.02 19.32
N GLY A 31 -18.71 -8.05 18.77
CA GLY A 31 -17.62 -7.92 17.79
C GLY A 31 -16.22 -7.92 18.43
N GLY A 32 -15.27 -8.63 17.81
CA GLY A 32 -13.94 -8.86 18.38
C GLY A 32 -13.15 -7.59 18.74
N ARG A 33 -13.22 -6.55 17.90
CA ARG A 33 -12.57 -5.26 18.17
C ARG A 33 -13.18 -4.55 19.38
N ASN A 34 -14.50 -4.50 19.48
CA ASN A 34 -15.19 -3.83 20.57
C ASN A 34 -14.99 -4.57 21.89
N LEU A 35 -14.96 -5.91 21.84
CA LEU A 35 -14.64 -6.76 22.98
C LEU A 35 -13.21 -6.53 23.47
N LYS A 36 -12.22 -6.45 22.57
CA LYS A 36 -10.82 -6.13 22.91
C LYS A 36 -10.72 -4.76 23.61
N LEU A 37 -11.40 -3.75 23.07
CA LEU A 37 -11.45 -2.41 23.66
C LEU A 37 -12.14 -2.38 25.03
N GLN A 38 -13.23 -3.13 25.19
CA GLN A 38 -13.92 -3.26 26.47
C GLN A 38 -13.00 -3.87 27.53
N LYS A 39 -12.32 -4.98 27.20
CA LYS A 39 -11.34 -5.60 28.08
C LYS A 39 -10.24 -4.61 28.48
N GLN A 40 -9.69 -3.86 27.53
CA GLN A 40 -8.68 -2.85 27.83
C GLN A 40 -9.18 -1.73 28.76
N ASP A 41 -10.43 -1.31 28.61
CA ASP A 41 -11.03 -0.29 29.49
C ASP A 41 -11.32 -0.84 30.89
N LEU A 42 -11.75 -2.11 31.02
CA LEU A 42 -11.95 -2.77 32.32
C LEU A 42 -10.65 -2.99 33.10
N LYS A 43 -9.52 -3.21 32.42
CA LYS A 43 -8.19 -3.30 33.07
C LYS A 43 -7.80 -2.05 33.87
N ARG A 44 -8.53 -0.95 33.70
CA ARG A 44 -8.38 0.25 34.51
C ARG A 44 -8.93 0.07 35.92
N TYR A 45 -9.90 -0.81 36.12
CA TYR A 45 -10.64 -0.97 37.36
C TYR A 45 -10.16 -2.16 38.19
N PHE A 46 -9.69 -3.20 37.54
CA PHE A 46 -9.13 -4.39 38.19
C PHE A 46 -8.24 -5.15 37.21
N ASP A 47 -7.28 -5.91 37.72
CA ASP A 47 -6.47 -6.83 36.93
C ASP A 47 -6.96 -8.27 37.11
N TRP A 48 -6.76 -9.07 36.07
CA TRP A 48 -7.17 -10.47 36.09
C TRP A 48 -6.25 -11.32 35.22
N ILE A 49 -6.21 -12.61 35.55
CA ILE A 49 -5.62 -13.64 34.70
C ILE A 49 -6.71 -14.56 34.15
N THR A 50 -6.38 -15.26 33.08
CA THR A 50 -7.26 -16.27 32.48
C THR A 50 -6.62 -17.63 32.59
N GLU A 51 -7.35 -18.58 33.14
CA GLU A 51 -6.99 -20.01 33.17
C GLU A 51 -7.98 -20.78 32.31
N GLY A 52 -7.60 -21.07 31.07
CA GLY A 52 -8.52 -21.58 30.06
C GLY A 52 -9.66 -20.58 29.79
N ARG A 53 -10.90 -20.96 30.12
CA ARG A 53 -12.09 -20.07 30.01
C ARG A 53 -12.35 -19.25 31.27
N LYS A 54 -11.76 -19.65 32.40
CA LYS A 54 -11.94 -19.06 33.71
C LYS A 54 -11.17 -17.74 33.80
N ILE A 55 -11.72 -16.79 34.55
CA ILE A 55 -11.09 -15.51 34.88
C ILE A 55 -10.91 -15.44 36.38
N ILE A 56 -9.72 -15.05 36.83
CA ILE A 56 -9.39 -14.89 38.26
C ILE A 56 -8.96 -13.45 38.48
N ILE A 57 -9.64 -12.74 39.36
CA ILE A 57 -9.32 -11.35 39.72
C ILE A 57 -8.05 -11.35 40.56
N LYS A 58 -7.02 -10.62 40.13
CA LYS A 58 -5.79 -10.47 40.90
C LYS A 58 -5.85 -9.32 41.87
N GLU A 59 -6.38 -8.19 41.40
CA GLU A 59 -6.34 -6.94 42.13
C GLU A 59 -7.53 -6.08 41.70
N VAL A 60 -8.19 -5.43 42.64
CA VAL A 60 -9.24 -4.44 42.38
C VAL A 60 -8.71 -3.08 42.83
N TYR A 61 -8.74 -2.11 41.93
CA TYR A 61 -8.20 -0.77 42.21
C TYR A 61 -9.26 0.08 42.91
N LEU A 62 -8.87 0.72 44.01
CA LEU A 62 -9.72 1.69 44.73
C LEU A 62 -10.09 2.86 43.82
N GLU A 63 -9.12 3.34 43.03
CA GLU A 63 -9.33 4.33 41.99
C GLU A 63 -8.97 3.74 40.63
N PRO A 64 -9.80 3.92 39.59
CA PRO A 64 -9.50 3.38 38.28
C PRO A 64 -8.26 4.05 37.70
N LYS A 65 -7.31 3.25 37.19
CA LYS A 65 -6.12 3.72 36.48
C LYS A 65 -6.52 4.71 35.37
N PRO A 66 -5.68 5.75 35.13
CA PRO A 66 -5.97 6.74 34.11
C PRO A 66 -6.20 6.06 32.77
N LYS A 67 -7.18 6.56 32.01
CA LYS A 67 -7.45 6.05 30.67
C LYS A 67 -6.26 6.39 29.78
N VAL A 68 -5.50 5.38 29.38
CA VAL A 68 -4.46 5.54 28.35
C VAL A 68 -5.15 5.70 27.01
N ASP A 69 -5.51 6.95 26.69
CA ASP A 69 -6.02 7.30 25.37
C ASP A 69 -4.85 7.61 24.43
N ASN A 70 -4.34 6.57 23.76
CA ASN A 70 -3.34 6.73 22.69
C ASN A 70 -3.87 7.55 21.48
N ARG A 71 -5.11 8.07 21.52
CA ARG A 71 -5.53 9.11 20.59
C ARG A 71 -4.90 10.46 20.95
N LYS A 72 -4.71 10.80 22.23
CA LYS A 72 -4.10 12.08 22.65
C LYS A 72 -2.58 12.14 22.39
N ASN A 73 -1.85 11.06 22.69
CA ASN A 73 -0.39 10.98 22.47
C ASN A 73 0.05 10.78 21.00
N ASN A 74 -0.90 10.77 20.07
CA ASN A 74 -0.63 10.86 18.64
C ASN A 74 -0.85 12.31 18.14
N GLY A 75 -0.37 13.33 18.85
CA GLY A 75 -0.46 14.73 18.40
C GLY A 75 -1.86 15.16 17.92
N LYS A 76 -2.93 14.72 18.59
CA LYS A 76 -4.31 15.00 18.16
C LYS A 76 -4.88 16.13 18.99
N SER A 77 -4.78 17.34 18.45
CA SER A 77 -5.46 18.54 18.91
C SER A 77 -6.98 18.38 18.86
N GLU A 78 -7.67 19.23 19.62
CA GLU A 78 -9.11 19.43 19.55
C GLU A 78 -9.54 19.75 18.09
N GLY A 79 -10.56 19.05 17.57
CA GLY A 79 -10.93 19.06 16.15
C GLY A 79 -10.69 17.74 15.39
N SER A 80 -10.15 16.70 16.04
CA SER A 80 -9.79 15.40 15.43
C SER A 80 -10.96 14.51 14.94
N ARG A 81 -12.18 15.05 14.81
CA ARG A 81 -13.21 14.45 13.94
C ARG A 81 -12.96 14.73 12.45
N GLY A 82 -12.03 15.63 12.12
CA GLY A 82 -11.46 15.80 10.78
C GLY A 82 -10.21 14.95 10.59
N ASN A 83 -10.28 13.93 9.74
CA ASN A 83 -9.16 13.09 9.33
C ASN A 83 -8.20 13.92 8.46
N ASN A 84 -7.42 14.81 9.10
CA ASN A 84 -6.67 15.85 8.42
C ASN A 84 -5.68 15.25 7.42
N ASN A 85 -5.89 15.66 6.18
CA ASN A 85 -5.27 15.30 4.93
C ASN A 85 -3.75 15.56 4.90
N ILE A 86 -2.96 14.83 5.71
CA ILE A 86 -1.53 15.12 5.90
C ILE A 86 -0.75 15.12 4.59
N TYR A 87 -1.14 14.28 3.63
CA TYR A 87 -0.49 14.17 2.34
C TYR A 87 -1.10 15.06 1.26
N GLY A 88 -2.40 15.37 1.32
CA GLY A 88 -3.07 16.00 0.20
C GLY A 88 -2.67 17.43 -0.06
N LYS A 89 -2.30 18.19 0.98
CA LYS A 89 -1.71 19.53 0.77
C LYS A 89 -0.43 19.49 -0.09
N TYR A 90 0.22 18.33 -0.19
CA TYR A 90 1.36 18.11 -1.08
C TYR A 90 0.91 17.54 -2.41
N VAL A 91 0.25 16.38 -2.39
CA VAL A 91 -0.09 15.62 -3.60
C VAL A 91 -1.03 16.40 -4.51
N ASP A 92 -2.04 17.08 -3.96
CA ASP A 92 -3.02 17.85 -4.74
C ASP A 92 -2.30 18.99 -5.49
N ASN A 93 -1.44 19.73 -4.80
CA ASN A 93 -0.70 20.85 -5.37
C ASN A 93 0.34 20.41 -6.41
N ILE A 94 1.10 19.33 -6.14
CA ILE A 94 2.07 18.80 -7.11
C ILE A 94 1.37 18.31 -8.38
N LEU A 95 0.19 17.67 -8.25
CA LEU A 95 -0.58 17.22 -9.40
C LEU A 95 -1.15 18.39 -10.22
N ILE A 96 -1.72 19.40 -9.55
CA ILE A 96 -2.22 20.60 -10.25
C ILE A 96 -1.08 21.30 -11.00
N ASP A 97 0.06 21.51 -10.35
CA ASP A 97 1.25 22.11 -10.95
C ASP A 97 1.69 21.32 -12.19
N TYR A 98 1.81 20.00 -12.05
CA TYR A 98 2.14 19.12 -13.17
C TYR A 98 1.14 19.23 -14.33
N PHE A 99 -0.16 19.26 -14.06
CA PHE A 99 -1.17 19.38 -15.12
C PHE A 99 -1.13 20.74 -15.82
N ILE A 100 -0.88 21.82 -15.07
CA ILE A 100 -0.72 23.16 -15.63
C ILE A 100 0.51 23.21 -16.54
N GLU A 101 1.67 22.73 -16.08
CA GLU A 101 2.88 22.70 -16.90
C GLU A 101 2.71 21.82 -18.14
N HIS A 102 2.08 20.64 -17.99
CA HIS A 102 1.79 19.77 -19.13
C HIS A 102 0.95 20.48 -20.20
N LEU A 103 -0.08 21.24 -19.78
CA LEU A 103 -0.96 21.97 -20.70
C LEU A 103 -0.31 23.20 -21.34
N LYS A 104 0.83 23.69 -20.82
CA LYS A 104 1.64 24.72 -21.48
C LYS A 104 2.48 24.14 -22.62
N GLU A 105 2.93 22.89 -22.48
CA GLU A 105 3.84 22.23 -23.42
C GLU A 105 3.10 21.32 -24.41
N HIS A 106 1.87 20.92 -24.10
CA HIS A 106 1.12 19.92 -24.85
C HIS A 106 -0.39 20.21 -24.88
N ASP A 107 -1.03 19.89 -26.01
CA ASP A 107 -2.48 20.05 -26.19
C ASP A 107 -3.30 18.88 -25.59
N ASN A 108 -2.64 17.84 -25.08
CA ASN A 108 -3.32 16.65 -24.60
C ASN A 108 -3.97 16.86 -23.23
N ILE A 109 -5.30 16.92 -23.22
CA ILE A 109 -6.11 17.11 -22.00
C ILE A 109 -6.43 15.81 -21.25
N VAL A 110 -6.16 14.64 -21.84
CA VAL A 110 -6.45 13.34 -21.22
C VAL A 110 -5.16 12.58 -20.96
N LEU A 111 -4.87 12.37 -19.68
CA LEU A 111 -3.64 11.73 -19.22
C LEU A 111 -3.94 10.38 -18.59
N ASN A 112 -3.04 9.42 -18.82
CA ASN A 112 -3.16 8.08 -18.24
C ASN A 112 -1.97 7.81 -17.35
N PHE A 113 -2.23 7.42 -16.11
CA PHE A 113 -1.19 7.09 -15.14
C PHE A 113 -1.51 5.80 -14.40
N THR A 114 -0.51 4.98 -14.18
CA THR A 114 -0.52 3.96 -13.15
C THR A 114 -0.33 4.61 -11.77
N ASN A 115 -0.70 3.88 -10.72
CA ASN A 115 -0.47 4.34 -9.34
C ASN A 115 1.02 4.58 -9.01
N ARG A 116 1.92 3.91 -9.72
CA ARG A 116 3.37 4.05 -9.54
C ARG A 116 3.90 5.31 -10.21
N GLU A 117 3.41 5.63 -11.40
CA GLU A 117 3.79 6.87 -12.10
C GLU A 117 3.36 8.10 -11.30
N ILE A 118 2.14 8.13 -10.74
CA ILE A 118 1.72 9.24 -9.87
C ILE A 118 2.61 9.31 -8.61
N ALA A 119 2.94 8.17 -8.01
CA ALA A 119 3.77 8.14 -6.81
C ALA A 119 5.20 8.65 -7.07
N GLU A 120 5.78 8.32 -8.22
CA GLU A 120 7.09 8.83 -8.64
C GLU A 120 7.03 10.32 -9.00
N LEU A 121 6.03 10.72 -9.80
CA LEU A 121 5.78 12.12 -10.19
C LEU A 121 5.68 13.03 -8.97
N THR A 122 4.99 12.57 -7.93
CA THR A 122 4.78 13.31 -6.67
C THR A 122 5.93 13.18 -5.67
N GLY A 123 6.99 12.41 -5.97
CA GLY A 123 8.14 12.23 -5.08
C GLY A 123 7.87 11.36 -3.85
N MET A 124 6.78 10.58 -3.84
CA MET A 124 6.51 9.63 -2.75
C MET A 124 7.45 8.41 -2.79
N ILE A 125 7.95 8.08 -3.98
CA ILE A 125 8.91 7.02 -4.25
C ILE A 125 9.94 7.52 -5.27
N ASN A 126 11.05 6.79 -5.40
CA ASN A 126 12.05 7.03 -6.43
C ASN A 126 12.00 5.96 -7.53
N LEU A 127 12.85 6.13 -8.55
CA LEU A 127 13.00 5.20 -9.67
C LEU A 127 13.32 3.77 -9.22
N ASN A 128 14.16 3.59 -8.19
CA ASN A 128 14.54 2.27 -7.69
C ASN A 128 13.34 1.49 -7.18
N TYR A 129 12.36 2.14 -6.52
CA TYR A 129 11.12 1.48 -6.13
C TYR A 129 10.42 0.85 -7.33
N ASN A 130 10.34 1.59 -8.45
CA ASN A 130 9.66 1.12 -9.64
C ASN A 130 10.35 -0.08 -10.28
N ILE A 131 11.68 -0.09 -10.30
CA ILE A 131 12.48 -1.21 -10.83
C ILE A 131 12.39 -2.46 -9.93
N THR A 132 12.37 -2.27 -8.61
CA THR A 132 12.51 -3.37 -7.63
C THR A 132 11.19 -3.93 -7.12
N CYS A 133 10.08 -3.17 -7.17
CA CYS A 133 8.80 -3.61 -6.59
C CYS A 133 8.25 -4.91 -7.18
N ASN A 134 8.52 -5.18 -8.46
CA ASN A 134 8.15 -6.41 -9.16
C ASN A 134 9.26 -7.47 -9.15
N ASP A 135 10.44 -7.12 -8.62
CA ASP A 135 11.64 -7.95 -8.64
C ASP A 135 12.38 -7.91 -7.30
N LYS A 136 11.61 -8.18 -6.24
CA LYS A 136 12.13 -8.16 -4.86
C LYS A 136 13.20 -9.23 -4.63
N ASP A 137 13.20 -10.30 -5.44
CA ASP A 137 14.16 -11.39 -5.33
C ASP A 137 15.56 -10.94 -5.78
N ASN A 138 15.70 -10.29 -6.95
CA ASN A 138 17.00 -9.74 -7.36
C ASN A 138 17.41 -8.53 -6.52
N PHE A 139 16.45 -7.73 -6.06
CA PHE A 139 16.75 -6.66 -5.12
C PHE A 139 17.29 -7.19 -3.78
N TYR A 140 16.72 -8.29 -3.28
CA TYR A 140 17.27 -8.99 -2.12
C TYR A 140 18.69 -9.48 -2.39
N LYS A 141 18.96 -10.13 -3.53
CA LYS A 141 20.32 -10.56 -3.90
C LYS A 141 21.31 -9.40 -3.97
N TYR A 142 20.89 -8.27 -4.55
CA TYR A 142 21.68 -7.04 -4.62
C TYR A 142 22.08 -6.55 -3.22
N LEU A 143 21.11 -6.46 -2.30
CA LEU A 143 21.38 -6.01 -0.93
C LEU A 143 22.12 -7.07 -0.09
N PHE A 144 21.84 -8.35 -0.30
CA PHE A 144 22.51 -9.45 0.39
C PHE A 144 24.01 -9.50 0.08
N ASN A 145 24.39 -9.17 -1.16
CA ASN A 145 25.79 -9.08 -1.57
C ASN A 145 26.45 -7.72 -1.24
N SER A 146 25.73 -6.82 -0.56
CA SER A 146 26.27 -5.53 -0.14
C SER A 146 26.99 -5.64 1.21
N THR A 147 27.65 -4.55 1.62
CA THR A 147 28.27 -4.44 2.95
C THR A 147 27.27 -4.45 4.10
N THR A 148 25.97 -4.32 3.81
CA THR A 148 24.89 -4.37 4.82
C THR A 148 23.78 -5.31 4.33
N PRO A 149 23.94 -6.64 4.46
CA PRO A 149 22.93 -7.61 4.06
C PRO A 149 21.62 -7.37 4.82
N VAL A 150 20.49 -7.38 4.13
CA VAL A 150 19.16 -7.17 4.75
C VAL A 150 18.32 -8.43 4.68
N THR A 151 17.35 -8.57 5.59
CA THR A 151 16.38 -9.67 5.54
C THR A 151 15.32 -9.50 4.44
N ARG A 152 14.83 -10.62 3.90
CA ARG A 152 13.65 -10.62 3.00
C ARG A 152 12.41 -10.05 3.69
N THR A 153 12.30 -10.24 5.00
CA THR A 153 11.20 -9.73 5.82
C THR A 153 11.18 -8.20 5.81
N ALA A 154 12.33 -7.55 6.02
CA ALA A 154 12.45 -6.09 5.93
C ALA A 154 12.06 -5.55 4.55
N ILE A 155 12.57 -6.14 3.47
CA ILE A 155 12.20 -5.76 2.09
C ILE A 155 10.68 -5.85 1.90
N ARG A 156 10.09 -7.01 2.23
CA ARG A 156 8.64 -7.22 2.06
C ARG A 156 7.82 -6.21 2.85
N ASP A 157 8.23 -5.91 4.08
CA ASP A 157 7.50 -5.00 4.96
C ASP A 157 7.57 -3.55 4.48
N VAL A 158 8.72 -3.05 4.02
CA VAL A 158 8.82 -1.72 3.40
C VAL A 158 7.89 -1.64 2.19
N PHE A 159 8.00 -2.55 1.21
CA PHE A 159 7.16 -2.50 0.00
C PHE A 159 5.67 -2.54 0.33
N ARG A 160 5.26 -3.42 1.25
CA ARG A 160 3.86 -3.56 1.67
C ARG A 160 3.33 -2.28 2.32
N LYS A 161 4.11 -1.68 3.23
CA LYS A 161 3.70 -0.45 3.93
C LYS A 161 3.64 0.75 2.99
N VAL A 162 4.63 0.88 2.11
CA VAL A 162 4.65 1.91 1.07
C VAL A 162 3.44 1.75 0.15
N GLN A 163 3.22 0.57 -0.43
CA GLN A 163 2.11 0.32 -1.37
C GLN A 163 0.74 0.71 -0.79
N ASN A 164 0.50 0.38 0.48
CA ASN A 164 -0.74 0.75 1.17
C ASN A 164 -0.87 2.27 1.32
N ILE A 165 0.21 2.98 1.65
CA ILE A 165 0.21 4.44 1.73
C ILE A 165 -0.06 5.05 0.35
N LEU A 166 0.69 4.63 -0.67
CA LEU A 166 0.58 5.19 -2.03
C LEU A 166 -0.86 5.12 -2.55
N LYS A 167 -1.46 3.93 -2.52
CA LYS A 167 -2.81 3.70 -3.07
C LYS A 167 -3.84 4.60 -2.41
N HIS A 168 -3.87 4.65 -1.07
CA HIS A 168 -4.86 5.46 -0.36
C HIS A 168 -4.64 6.95 -0.53
N THR A 169 -3.38 7.41 -0.52
CA THR A 169 -3.05 8.82 -0.67
C THR A 169 -3.41 9.35 -2.06
N ILE A 170 -3.06 8.60 -3.11
CA ILE A 170 -3.35 8.96 -4.50
C ILE A 170 -4.86 8.94 -4.75
N ASP A 171 -5.55 7.85 -4.36
CA ASP A 171 -7.00 7.76 -4.50
C ASP A 171 -7.70 8.94 -3.80
N SER A 172 -7.26 9.29 -2.59
CA SER A 172 -7.84 10.41 -1.84
C SER A 172 -7.59 11.76 -2.52
N SER A 173 -6.40 11.95 -3.11
CA SER A 173 -6.06 13.16 -3.87
C SER A 173 -6.90 13.33 -5.11
N LEU A 174 -6.96 12.32 -5.97
CA LEU A 174 -7.76 12.37 -7.19
C LEU A 174 -9.25 12.59 -6.87
N ASN A 175 -9.78 11.94 -5.83
CA ASN A 175 -11.16 12.18 -5.38
C ASN A 175 -11.39 13.62 -4.90
N ARG A 176 -10.43 14.23 -4.20
CA ARG A 176 -10.54 15.63 -3.77
C ARG A 176 -10.50 16.59 -4.94
N LEU A 177 -9.53 16.42 -5.84
CA LEU A 177 -9.40 17.25 -7.05
C LEU A 177 -10.66 17.16 -7.91
N GLN A 178 -11.24 15.95 -8.05
CA GLN A 178 -12.51 15.77 -8.74
C GLN A 178 -13.68 16.43 -8.01
N LYS A 179 -13.76 16.29 -6.69
CA LYS A 179 -14.80 16.96 -5.87
C LYS A 179 -14.70 18.49 -5.95
N GLN A 180 -13.49 19.03 -6.09
CA GLN A 180 -13.22 20.44 -6.30
C GLN A 180 -13.53 20.90 -7.74
N GLY A 181 -13.85 19.98 -8.64
CA GLY A 181 -14.14 20.29 -10.04
C GLY A 181 -12.92 20.69 -10.86
N TYR A 182 -11.71 20.30 -10.43
CA TYR A 182 -10.47 20.56 -11.16
C TYR A 182 -10.17 19.49 -12.21
N ILE A 183 -10.57 18.23 -11.95
CA ILE A 183 -10.36 17.13 -12.90
C ILE A 183 -11.60 16.24 -12.94
N LYS A 184 -11.69 15.40 -13.96
CA LYS A 184 -12.50 14.17 -13.91
C LYS A 184 -11.55 12.99 -14.00
N PHE A 185 -11.77 11.92 -13.24
CA PHE A 185 -10.95 10.72 -13.36
C PHE A 185 -11.75 9.42 -13.26
N SER A 186 -11.21 8.38 -13.89
CA SER A 186 -11.77 7.03 -13.86
C SER A 186 -10.67 5.97 -13.71
N LYS A 187 -11.01 4.84 -13.09
CA LYS A 187 -10.12 3.69 -12.92
C LYS A 187 -10.41 2.64 -13.98
N GLY A 188 -9.36 2.16 -14.63
CA GLY A 188 -9.45 1.16 -15.71
C GLY A 188 -8.12 0.47 -15.92
N TYR A 189 -7.81 0.13 -17.16
CA TYR A 189 -6.57 -0.55 -17.51
C TYR A 189 -5.81 0.21 -18.60
N LEU A 190 -4.49 0.18 -18.51
CA LEU A 190 -3.57 0.55 -19.57
C LEU A 190 -3.08 -0.73 -20.25
N LEU A 191 -3.19 -0.80 -21.57
CA LEU A 191 -2.83 -1.94 -22.40
C LEU A 191 -1.49 -1.63 -23.09
N LEU A 192 -0.54 -2.56 -22.99
CA LEU A 192 0.71 -2.54 -23.76
C LEU A 192 0.48 -3.29 -25.07
N GLU A 193 0.36 -2.54 -26.16
CA GLU A 193 0.08 -3.08 -27.49
C GLU A 193 1.35 -3.13 -28.33
N LYS A 194 1.54 -4.20 -29.11
CA LYS A 194 2.61 -4.27 -30.12
C LYS A 194 2.11 -3.62 -31.40
N GLN A 195 2.79 -2.57 -31.87
CA GLN A 195 2.55 -2.06 -33.22
C GLN A 195 3.16 -3.01 -34.25
N GLU A 196 2.38 -3.35 -35.28
CA GLU A 196 2.79 -4.30 -36.32
C GLU A 196 4.00 -3.79 -37.11
N ASP A 197 4.05 -2.49 -37.41
CA ASP A 197 5.02 -1.92 -38.35
C ASP A 197 6.41 -1.59 -37.77
N LYS A 198 6.56 -1.49 -36.44
CA LYS A 198 7.78 -0.89 -35.84
C LYS A 198 8.45 -1.71 -34.75
N ASN A 199 7.93 -2.91 -34.45
CA ASN A 199 8.33 -3.71 -33.28
C ASN A 199 8.29 -2.90 -31.94
N LYS A 200 7.63 -1.74 -31.95
CA LYS A 200 7.51 -0.79 -30.85
C LYS A 200 6.25 -1.14 -30.06
N THR A 201 6.29 -0.90 -28.76
CA THR A 201 5.12 -1.04 -27.90
C THR A 201 4.56 0.32 -27.54
N ILE A 202 3.24 0.45 -27.60
CA ILE A 202 2.53 1.65 -27.15
C ILE A 202 1.64 1.32 -25.96
N ASN A 203 1.43 2.31 -25.10
CA ASN A 203 0.50 2.22 -24.00
C ASN A 203 -0.80 2.94 -24.39
N ARG A 204 -1.94 2.25 -24.33
CA ARG A 204 -3.27 2.82 -24.58
C ARG A 204 -4.20 2.53 -23.42
N TYR A 205 -5.12 3.46 -23.10
CA TYR A 205 -6.18 3.17 -22.14
C TYR A 205 -7.23 2.24 -22.74
N ALA A 206 -7.60 1.19 -22.01
CA ALA A 206 -8.60 0.23 -22.42
C ALA A 206 -9.98 0.88 -22.58
N TYR A 207 -10.70 0.50 -23.62
CA TYR A 207 -12.11 0.85 -23.80
C TYR A 207 -12.98 0.16 -22.74
N ASP A 208 -14.22 0.60 -22.60
CA ASP A 208 -15.14 0.06 -21.60
C ASP A 208 -15.41 -1.44 -21.79
N ILE A 209 -15.55 -1.89 -23.03
CA ILE A 209 -15.77 -3.31 -23.36
C ILE A 209 -14.54 -4.16 -22.99
N GLU A 210 -13.33 -3.66 -23.31
CA GLU A 210 -12.05 -4.29 -22.96
C GLU A 210 -11.87 -4.36 -21.44
N THR A 211 -12.21 -3.28 -20.74
CA THR A 211 -12.18 -3.21 -19.27
C THR A 211 -13.13 -4.22 -18.65
N LYS A 212 -14.35 -4.37 -19.19
CA LYS A 212 -15.32 -5.38 -18.75
C LYS A 212 -14.81 -6.80 -19.01
N ALA A 213 -14.21 -7.05 -20.17
CA ALA A 213 -13.62 -8.34 -20.52
C ALA A 213 -12.49 -8.72 -19.56
N ILE A 214 -11.54 -7.82 -19.29
CA ILE A 214 -10.44 -8.04 -18.34
C ILE A 214 -11.00 -8.34 -16.94
N ARG A 215 -11.96 -7.55 -16.45
CA ARG A 215 -12.58 -7.79 -15.13
C ARG A 215 -13.28 -9.13 -15.04
N LYS A 216 -13.95 -9.55 -16.11
CA LYS A 216 -14.59 -10.87 -16.18
C LYS A 216 -13.54 -11.98 -16.06
N VAL A 217 -12.48 -11.92 -16.86
CA VAL A 217 -11.36 -12.89 -16.79
C VAL A 217 -10.73 -12.91 -15.40
N GLU A 218 -10.46 -11.75 -14.79
CA GLU A 218 -9.93 -11.66 -13.42
C GLU A 218 -10.83 -12.36 -12.40
N ASN A 219 -12.14 -12.15 -12.48
CA ASN A 219 -13.11 -12.78 -11.58
C ASN A 219 -13.27 -14.29 -11.82
N ASP A 220 -13.27 -14.73 -13.07
CA ASP A 220 -13.40 -16.15 -13.41
C ASP A 220 -12.19 -16.93 -12.92
N VAL A 221 -10.97 -16.39 -13.09
CA VAL A 221 -9.75 -17.01 -12.56
C VAL A 221 -9.77 -17.06 -11.02
N LEU A 222 -10.27 -16.03 -10.32
CA LEU A 222 -10.43 -16.08 -8.86
C LEU A 222 -11.33 -17.24 -8.42
N LYS A 223 -12.47 -17.42 -9.11
CA LYS A 223 -13.44 -18.48 -8.80
C LYS A 223 -12.86 -19.86 -9.05
N GLU A 224 -12.22 -20.05 -10.21
CA GLU A 224 -11.64 -21.34 -10.59
C GLU A 224 -10.48 -21.76 -9.69
N MET A 225 -9.65 -20.80 -9.26
CA MET A 225 -8.59 -21.06 -8.29
C MET A 225 -9.13 -21.27 -6.86
N GLY A 226 -10.41 -20.96 -6.60
CA GLY A 226 -11.00 -21.04 -5.26
C GLY A 226 -10.40 -20.03 -4.26
N ILE A 227 -9.96 -18.87 -4.73
CA ILE A 227 -9.26 -17.87 -3.90
C ILE A 227 -9.98 -16.52 -3.86
N THR A 228 -9.85 -15.83 -2.73
CA THR A 228 -10.29 -14.44 -2.61
C THR A 228 -9.18 -13.45 -2.98
N ILE A 229 -9.57 -12.20 -3.23
CA ILE A 229 -8.63 -11.08 -3.39
C ILE A 229 -7.69 -10.97 -2.18
N ALA A 230 -8.20 -11.20 -0.96
CA ALA A 230 -7.38 -11.19 0.24
C ALA A 230 -6.33 -12.32 0.20
N ASN A 231 -6.73 -13.56 -0.07
CA ASN A 231 -5.79 -14.69 -0.17
C ASN A 231 -4.64 -14.38 -1.15
N LYS A 232 -4.99 -13.90 -2.36
CA LYS A 232 -4.02 -13.48 -3.37
C LYS A 232 -3.08 -12.39 -2.87
N ASN A 233 -3.59 -11.38 -2.17
CA ASN A 233 -2.77 -10.25 -1.73
C ASN A 233 -1.83 -10.59 -0.57
N TYR A 234 -2.12 -11.63 0.22
CA TYR A 234 -1.27 -12.08 1.33
C TYR A 234 -0.20 -13.10 0.93
N ASN A 235 -0.35 -13.78 -0.21
CA ASN A 235 0.57 -14.83 -0.66
C ASN A 235 1.19 -14.49 -2.02
N ASP A 236 2.48 -14.17 -2.04
CA ASP A 236 3.21 -13.78 -3.25
C ASP A 236 3.27 -14.89 -4.32
N LYS A 237 3.39 -16.17 -3.91
CA LYS A 237 3.40 -17.32 -4.85
C LYS A 237 2.05 -17.45 -5.55
N LEU A 238 0.98 -17.43 -4.75
CA LEU A 238 -0.39 -17.47 -5.27
C LEU A 238 -0.70 -16.26 -6.17
N ARG A 239 -0.20 -15.08 -5.81
CA ARG A 239 -0.32 -13.87 -6.64
C ARG A 239 0.37 -14.03 -7.99
N LYS A 240 1.60 -14.57 -8.01
CA LYS A 240 2.35 -14.82 -9.25
C LYS A 240 1.58 -15.79 -10.17
N GLU A 241 1.06 -16.88 -9.62
CA GLU A 241 0.27 -17.88 -10.35
C GLU A 241 -1.06 -17.33 -10.89
N TYR A 242 -1.78 -16.58 -10.06
CA TYR A 242 -3.00 -15.88 -10.47
C TYR A 242 -2.74 -14.97 -11.67
N TYR A 243 -1.76 -14.07 -11.58
CA TYR A 243 -1.50 -13.12 -12.67
C TYR A 243 -0.90 -13.79 -13.91
N LYS A 244 -0.18 -14.92 -13.77
CA LYS A 244 0.23 -15.73 -14.92
C LYS A 244 -1.01 -16.22 -15.69
N THR A 245 -1.93 -16.87 -15.00
CA THR A 245 -3.17 -17.43 -15.58
C THR A 245 -4.05 -16.35 -16.20
N VAL A 246 -4.25 -15.24 -15.48
CA VAL A 246 -5.04 -14.11 -16.01
C VAL A 246 -4.40 -13.53 -17.27
N ASN A 247 -3.08 -13.27 -17.26
CA ASN A 247 -2.40 -12.71 -18.43
C ASN A 247 -2.49 -13.62 -19.66
N GLU A 248 -2.36 -14.94 -19.47
CA GLU A 248 -2.52 -15.91 -20.57
C GLU A 248 -3.94 -15.89 -21.15
N ARG A 249 -4.97 -15.78 -20.31
CA ARG A 249 -6.37 -15.72 -20.77
C ARG A 249 -6.72 -14.40 -21.44
N VAL A 250 -6.30 -13.27 -20.86
CA VAL A 250 -6.49 -11.95 -21.47
C VAL A 250 -5.85 -11.92 -22.86
N LYS A 251 -4.63 -12.44 -23.02
CA LYS A 251 -3.97 -12.53 -24.34
C LYS A 251 -4.76 -13.36 -25.35
N LYS A 252 -5.41 -14.45 -24.92
CA LYS A 252 -6.25 -15.28 -25.79
C LYS A 252 -7.51 -14.53 -26.22
N VAL A 253 -8.27 -13.99 -25.26
CA VAL A 253 -9.49 -13.19 -25.50
C VAL A 253 -9.20 -12.03 -26.45
N PHE A 254 -8.11 -11.30 -26.23
CA PHE A 254 -7.75 -10.16 -27.09
C PHE A 254 -7.16 -10.53 -28.44
N LYS A 255 -6.77 -11.79 -28.66
CA LYS A 255 -6.38 -12.27 -29.98
C LYS A 255 -7.58 -12.81 -30.76
N SER A 256 -8.57 -13.40 -30.08
CA SER A 256 -9.76 -13.99 -30.70
C SER A 256 -10.86 -12.96 -30.95
N ASP A 257 -11.09 -12.08 -29.99
CA ASP A 257 -12.26 -11.21 -29.93
C ASP A 257 -11.93 -9.75 -30.29
N PHE A 258 -10.63 -9.44 -30.39
CA PHE A 258 -10.13 -8.10 -30.71
C PHE A 258 -9.01 -8.20 -31.75
N ASP A 259 -8.88 -7.21 -32.62
CA ASP A 259 -7.76 -7.12 -33.56
C ASP A 259 -6.55 -6.44 -32.89
N THR A 260 -6.16 -6.94 -31.70
CA THR A 260 -5.15 -6.26 -30.87
C THR A 260 -4.20 -7.24 -30.18
N LYS A 261 -2.91 -7.11 -30.50
CA LYS A 261 -1.84 -7.92 -29.89
C LYS A 261 -1.35 -7.29 -28.58
N ILE A 262 -2.00 -7.67 -27.48
CA ILE A 262 -1.62 -7.22 -26.13
C ILE A 262 -0.43 -8.02 -25.59
N LYS A 263 0.61 -7.31 -25.15
CA LYS A 263 1.77 -7.88 -24.42
C LYS A 263 1.55 -7.93 -22.91
N GLY A 264 0.81 -6.98 -22.36
CA GLY A 264 0.48 -6.89 -20.95
C GLY A 264 -0.49 -5.76 -20.66
N TYR A 265 -0.98 -5.70 -19.42
CA TYR A 265 -1.88 -4.64 -18.99
C TYR A 265 -1.67 -4.31 -17.50
N TRP A 266 -2.04 -3.09 -17.09
CA TRP A 266 -1.95 -2.64 -15.70
C TRP A 266 -3.15 -1.79 -15.32
N THR A 267 -3.52 -1.80 -14.04
CA THR A 267 -4.52 -0.87 -13.51
C THR A 267 -4.01 0.57 -13.61
N SER A 268 -4.86 1.47 -14.10
CA SER A 268 -4.51 2.87 -14.33
C SER A 268 -5.67 3.82 -14.00
N TYR A 269 -5.32 5.09 -13.90
CA TYR A 269 -6.19 6.24 -13.84
C TYR A 269 -6.19 6.92 -15.20
N ARG A 270 -7.37 7.24 -15.72
CA ARG A 270 -7.56 8.18 -16.82
C ARG A 270 -8.05 9.49 -16.24
N ILE A 271 -7.29 10.56 -16.44
CA ILE A 271 -7.50 11.89 -15.86
C ILE A 271 -7.77 12.87 -16.99
N ASP A 272 -8.91 13.54 -16.94
CA ASP A 272 -9.32 14.62 -17.84
C ASP A 272 -9.08 15.97 -17.14
N THR A 273 -8.22 16.80 -17.73
CA THR A 273 -7.80 18.10 -17.23
C THR A 273 -8.49 19.27 -17.94
N LYS A 274 -9.58 19.03 -18.67
CA LYS A 274 -10.34 20.06 -19.41
C LYS A 274 -10.68 21.29 -18.57
N GLU A 275 -11.06 21.11 -17.32
CA GLU A 275 -11.40 22.22 -16.41
C GLU A 275 -10.19 23.10 -16.08
N ILE A 276 -9.00 22.50 -15.95
CA ILE A 276 -7.73 23.24 -15.76
C ILE A 276 -7.38 24.00 -17.03
N GLN A 277 -7.49 23.35 -18.19
CA GLN A 277 -7.23 24.01 -19.47
C GLN A 277 -8.15 25.22 -19.68
N GLN A 278 -9.45 25.07 -19.39
CA GLN A 278 -10.41 26.17 -19.42
C GLN A 278 -9.96 27.31 -18.49
N ALA A 279 -9.53 27.00 -17.26
CA ALA A 279 -9.00 27.99 -16.33
C ALA A 279 -7.82 28.78 -16.91
N MET A 280 -6.91 28.10 -17.60
CA MET A 280 -5.71 28.69 -18.18
C MET A 280 -6.03 29.59 -19.38
N ASN A 281 -7.09 29.29 -20.13
CA ASN A 281 -7.48 30.04 -21.34
C ASN A 281 -8.17 31.38 -21.05
N PHE A 282 -8.86 31.53 -19.91
CA PHE A 282 -9.48 32.80 -19.53
C PHE A 282 -8.43 33.80 -19.01
N THR A 283 -8.54 35.07 -19.35
CA THR A 283 -7.76 36.15 -18.71
C THR A 283 -8.39 36.56 -17.38
N ASN A 284 -7.64 37.25 -16.51
CA ASN A 284 -8.21 37.75 -15.24
C ASN A 284 -9.35 38.75 -15.51
N THR A 285 -9.18 39.61 -16.52
CA THR A 285 -10.22 40.55 -16.96
C THR A 285 -11.51 39.84 -17.38
N GLN A 286 -11.40 38.74 -18.13
CA GLN A 286 -12.57 37.93 -18.53
C GLN A 286 -13.24 37.29 -17.31
N LEU A 287 -12.46 36.77 -16.35
CA LEU A 287 -13.02 36.21 -15.12
C LEU A 287 -13.73 37.28 -14.28
N ASP A 288 -13.20 38.49 -14.20
CA ASP A 288 -13.82 39.60 -13.47
C ASP A 288 -15.14 40.05 -14.10
N GLU A 289 -15.24 40.03 -15.43
CA GLU A 289 -16.49 40.28 -16.13
C GLU A 289 -17.54 39.21 -15.85
N ILE A 290 -17.17 37.93 -15.92
CA ILE A 290 -18.05 36.80 -15.60
C ILE A 290 -18.56 36.89 -14.16
N ASP A 291 -17.69 37.23 -13.22
CA ASP A 291 -18.01 37.39 -11.79
C ASP A 291 -18.96 38.57 -11.56
N ARG A 292 -18.70 39.72 -12.20
CA ARG A 292 -19.60 40.89 -12.17
C ARG A 292 -21.00 40.56 -12.68
N LEU A 293 -21.09 39.78 -13.76
CA LEU A 293 -22.34 39.35 -14.35
C LEU A 293 -23.01 38.18 -13.59
N LYS A 294 -22.35 37.63 -12.56
CA LYS A 294 -22.83 36.50 -11.75
C LYS A 294 -23.28 35.28 -12.57
N ILE A 295 -22.62 35.04 -13.70
CA ILE A 295 -22.98 33.95 -14.62
C ILE A 295 -22.61 32.60 -14.00
N ILE A 296 -21.39 32.49 -13.48
CA ILE A 296 -20.85 31.30 -12.80
C ILE A 296 -19.91 31.72 -11.68
N ASP A 297 -19.73 30.86 -10.68
CA ASP A 297 -18.68 31.03 -9.66
C ASP A 297 -17.29 30.82 -10.28
N VAL A 298 -16.54 31.92 -10.39
CA VAL A 298 -15.18 31.89 -10.98
C VAL A 298 -14.07 31.60 -9.97
N THR A 299 -14.40 31.44 -8.68
CA THR A 299 -13.42 31.28 -7.58
C THR A 299 -12.44 30.14 -7.85
N LYS A 300 -12.92 29.03 -8.45
CA LYS A 300 -12.08 27.88 -8.77
C LYS A 300 -11.01 28.20 -9.84
N TYR A 301 -11.36 29.01 -10.84
CA TYR A 301 -10.45 29.36 -11.95
C TYR A 301 -9.39 30.35 -11.47
N ARG A 302 -9.76 31.30 -10.61
CA ARG A 302 -8.81 32.22 -9.95
C ARG A 302 -7.79 31.44 -9.10
N LYS A 303 -8.27 30.50 -8.28
CA LYS A 303 -7.38 29.62 -7.47
C LYS A 303 -6.37 28.88 -8.33
N LEU A 304 -6.79 28.29 -9.46
CA LEU A 304 -5.90 27.58 -10.38
C LEU A 304 -4.82 28.48 -10.99
N LYS A 305 -5.15 29.73 -11.31
CA LYS A 305 -4.21 30.72 -11.86
C LYS A 305 -3.19 31.25 -10.85
N GLU A 306 -3.56 31.26 -9.56
CA GLU A 306 -2.70 31.73 -8.46
C GLU A 306 -1.74 30.64 -7.96
N VAL A 307 -1.91 29.40 -8.41
CA VAL A 307 -1.05 28.26 -8.03
C VAL A 307 0.39 28.55 -8.44
N LYS A 308 1.23 28.92 -7.47
CA LYS A 308 2.70 28.98 -7.59
C LYS A 308 3.29 27.89 -6.72
N VAL A 309 3.63 26.75 -7.30
CA VAL A 309 4.16 25.62 -6.54
C VAL A 309 5.66 25.54 -6.70
N ASN A 310 6.39 25.58 -5.57
CA ASN A 310 7.74 25.04 -5.56
C ASN A 310 7.65 23.52 -5.48
N SER A 311 7.41 22.89 -6.63
CA SER A 311 7.18 21.44 -6.73
C SER A 311 8.35 20.63 -6.19
N SER A 312 9.59 21.12 -6.31
CA SER A 312 10.76 20.46 -5.74
C SER A 312 10.70 20.38 -4.21
N LYS A 313 10.43 21.52 -3.54
CA LYS A 313 10.30 21.58 -2.09
C LYS A 313 9.13 20.73 -1.57
N LEU A 314 7.97 20.79 -2.22
CA LEU A 314 6.81 19.98 -1.81
C LEU A 314 7.08 18.48 -1.98
N LYS A 315 7.78 18.06 -3.04
CA LYS A 315 8.18 16.66 -3.23
C LYS A 315 9.11 16.19 -2.12
N GLN A 316 10.09 17.01 -1.71
CA GLN A 316 10.99 16.69 -0.60
C GLN A 316 10.24 16.53 0.73
N GLU A 317 9.41 17.52 1.10
CA GLU A 317 8.62 17.47 2.35
C GLU A 317 7.65 16.27 2.36
N LEU A 318 7.01 15.97 1.22
CA LEU A 318 6.15 14.81 1.08
C LEU A 318 6.95 13.51 1.23
N ASN A 319 8.13 13.41 0.62
CA ASN A 319 8.98 12.23 0.71
C ASN A 319 9.37 11.92 2.15
N GLU A 320 9.82 12.93 2.89
CA GLU A 320 10.16 12.83 4.31
C GLU A 320 8.96 12.34 5.14
N LEU A 321 7.78 12.92 4.90
CA LEU A 321 6.55 12.52 5.58
C LEU A 321 6.16 11.07 5.28
N ILE A 322 6.35 10.61 4.04
CA ILE A 322 6.09 9.23 3.63
C ILE A 322 7.08 8.27 4.31
N ILE A 323 8.37 8.60 4.30
CA ILE A 323 9.42 7.83 4.97
C ILE A 323 9.09 7.69 6.46
N GLN A 324 8.77 8.79 7.14
CA GLN A 324 8.42 8.75 8.56
C GLN A 324 7.16 7.92 8.84
N SER A 325 6.16 8.02 7.96
CA SER A 325 4.93 7.23 8.06
C SER A 325 5.18 5.73 7.91
N VAL A 326 6.11 5.34 7.03
CA VAL A 326 6.53 3.93 6.87
C VAL A 326 7.24 3.46 8.14
N LYS A 327 8.24 4.20 8.61
CA LYS A 327 9.01 3.88 9.83
C LYS A 327 8.09 3.71 11.04
N ASN A 328 7.20 4.67 11.28
CA ASN A 328 6.26 4.63 12.40
C ASN A 328 5.34 3.39 12.34
N LYS A 329 4.84 3.03 11.16
CA LYS A 329 3.99 1.85 10.99
C LYS A 329 4.75 0.54 11.16
N ILE A 330 6.03 0.49 10.82
CA ILE A 330 6.86 -0.71 10.99
C ILE A 330 7.31 -0.85 12.44
N ASN A 331 7.73 0.24 13.08
CA ASN A 331 8.07 0.23 14.50
C ASN A 331 6.88 -0.18 15.37
N LYS A 332 5.68 0.33 15.04
CA LYS A 332 4.46 -0.13 15.70
C LYS A 332 4.23 -1.64 15.54
N ASP A 333 4.36 -2.18 14.32
CA ASP A 333 4.21 -3.62 14.09
C ASP A 333 5.24 -4.44 14.90
N LYS A 334 6.49 -3.96 15.03
CA LYS A 334 7.54 -4.60 15.85
C LYS A 334 7.12 -4.62 17.33
N ILE A 335 6.74 -3.48 17.89
CA ILE A 335 6.29 -3.36 19.28
C ILE A 335 5.08 -4.25 19.54
N ASP A 336 4.10 -4.24 18.65
CA ASP A 336 2.89 -5.08 18.78
C ASP A 336 3.27 -6.57 18.82
N ILE A 337 4.23 -7.02 17.99
CA ILE A 337 4.72 -8.42 17.98
C ILE A 337 5.52 -8.76 19.25
N GLU A 338 6.42 -7.88 19.69
CA GLU A 338 7.19 -8.08 20.92
C GLU A 338 6.29 -8.19 22.15
N GLN A 339 5.23 -7.36 22.21
CA GLN A 339 4.20 -7.45 23.25
C GLN A 339 3.41 -8.75 23.17
N GLU A 340 3.10 -9.24 21.97
CA GLU A 340 2.38 -10.51 21.79
C GLU A 340 3.21 -11.72 22.23
N ILE A 341 4.51 -11.74 21.94
CA ILE A 341 5.44 -12.81 22.33
C ILE A 341 5.66 -12.83 23.85
N ASN A 342 5.82 -11.66 24.47
CA ASN A 342 6.08 -11.54 25.90
C ASN A 342 4.81 -11.69 26.76
N ASN A 343 3.65 -11.94 26.16
CA ASN A 343 2.38 -12.04 26.88
C ASN A 343 2.12 -13.48 27.36
N PRO A 344 2.13 -13.75 28.69
CA PRO A 344 1.91 -15.09 29.24
C PRO A 344 0.53 -15.67 28.90
N THR A 345 -0.46 -14.81 28.60
CA THR A 345 -1.85 -15.21 28.35
C THR A 345 -2.18 -15.49 26.89
N LEU A 346 -1.32 -15.12 25.93
CA LEU A 346 -1.61 -15.30 24.49
C LEU A 346 -1.09 -16.63 23.92
N GLY A 347 -0.40 -17.45 24.72
CA GLY A 347 -0.03 -18.80 24.32
C GLY A 347 0.93 -18.88 23.13
N LEU A 348 1.67 -17.81 22.81
CA LEU A 348 2.80 -17.86 21.87
C LEU A 348 4.03 -18.52 22.53
N THR A 349 3.81 -19.55 23.35
CA THR A 349 4.81 -20.52 23.80
C THR A 349 5.08 -21.54 22.70
N ASN A 350 5.19 -21.11 21.43
CA ASN A 350 5.71 -21.98 20.39
C ASN A 350 7.24 -21.91 20.48
N PRO A 351 7.94 -23.02 20.82
CA PRO A 351 9.41 -23.03 20.91
C PRO A 351 10.09 -22.69 19.57
N ILE A 352 9.36 -22.79 18.45
CA ILE A 352 9.87 -22.46 17.11
C ILE A 352 9.01 -21.33 16.52
N GLN A 353 9.53 -20.10 16.59
CA GLN A 353 8.89 -18.94 15.96
C GLN A 353 9.10 -18.98 14.43
N PRO A 354 8.10 -18.62 13.62
CA PRO A 354 8.29 -18.44 12.18
C PRO A 354 9.43 -17.45 11.88
N LYS A 355 10.18 -17.69 10.80
CA LYS A 355 11.32 -16.84 10.40
C LYS A 355 10.99 -15.34 10.36
N TRP A 356 9.81 -14.96 9.86
CA TRP A 356 9.40 -13.56 9.79
C TRP A 356 9.16 -12.92 11.17
N ILE A 357 8.86 -13.71 12.21
CA ILE A 357 8.80 -13.21 13.59
C ILE A 357 10.21 -13.01 14.11
N ILE A 358 11.08 -14.02 13.95
CA ILE A 358 12.50 -13.96 14.34
C ILE A 358 13.17 -12.74 13.71
N ASP A 359 13.04 -12.57 12.39
CA ASP A 359 13.60 -11.44 11.65
C ASP A 359 13.10 -10.07 12.17
N ARG A 360 11.90 -9.98 12.77
CA ARG A 360 11.30 -8.72 13.25
C ARG A 360 11.67 -8.35 14.68
N ILE A 361 11.84 -9.36 15.54
CA ILE A 361 12.28 -9.13 16.93
C ILE A 361 13.79 -8.93 17.00
N ASP A 362 14.54 -9.38 15.99
CA ASP A 362 15.96 -9.11 15.85
C ASP A 362 16.29 -7.60 15.99
N GLY A 363 17.40 -7.29 16.65
CA GLY A 363 17.85 -5.92 16.89
C GLY A 363 18.17 -5.17 15.59
N LYS A 364 18.65 -5.88 14.56
CA LYS A 364 19.02 -5.34 13.26
C LYS A 364 17.82 -5.08 12.35
N TYR A 365 16.61 -5.51 12.73
CA TYR A 365 15.43 -5.35 11.88
C TYR A 365 15.17 -3.89 11.48
N LEU A 366 15.27 -2.95 12.42
CA LEU A 366 15.04 -1.54 12.10
C LEU A 366 16.16 -0.96 11.22
N GLU A 367 17.40 -1.41 11.38
CA GLU A 367 18.52 -1.03 10.51
C GLU A 367 18.33 -1.56 9.08
N ASP A 368 17.86 -2.80 8.93
CA ASP A 368 17.49 -3.36 7.63
C ASP A 368 16.42 -2.51 6.94
N ILE A 369 15.41 -2.06 7.69
CA ILE A 369 14.34 -1.20 7.19
C ILE A 369 14.90 0.14 6.70
N GLU A 370 15.78 0.78 7.48
CA GLU A 370 16.47 2.01 7.07
C GLU A 370 17.27 1.81 5.79
N HIS A 371 18.01 0.71 5.70
CA HIS A 371 18.81 0.38 4.53
C HIS A 371 17.94 0.19 3.28
N VAL A 372 16.80 -0.49 3.39
CA VAL A 372 15.85 -0.63 2.27
C VAL A 372 15.26 0.72 1.88
N ILE A 373 14.84 1.54 2.85
CA ILE A 373 14.28 2.89 2.63
C ILE A 373 15.26 3.78 1.86
N LYS A 374 16.55 3.74 2.22
CA LYS A 374 17.62 4.48 1.55
C LYS A 374 17.62 4.25 0.03
N TYR A 375 17.42 3.01 -0.41
CA TYR A 375 17.43 2.70 -1.83
C TYR A 375 16.12 3.06 -2.54
N VAL A 376 14.97 2.83 -1.91
CA VAL A 376 13.67 2.83 -2.63
C VAL A 376 12.79 4.06 -2.36
N LEU A 377 13.07 4.85 -1.32
CA LEU A 377 12.26 6.04 -1.01
C LEU A 377 13.04 7.35 -1.13
N GLN A 378 14.31 7.39 -0.73
CA GLN A 378 15.08 8.64 -0.76
C GLN A 378 15.23 9.15 -2.20
N LEU A 379 14.86 10.40 -2.45
CA LEU A 379 14.81 10.97 -3.79
C LEU A 379 16.18 11.11 -4.46
N ASN A 380 17.25 11.25 -3.67
CA ASN A 380 18.63 11.34 -4.15
C ASN A 380 19.33 9.97 -4.29
N ALA A 381 18.61 8.86 -4.13
CA ALA A 381 19.19 7.53 -4.28
C ALA A 381 19.69 7.32 -5.72
N LYS A 382 20.92 6.84 -5.85
CA LYS A 382 21.47 6.43 -7.16
C LYS A 382 20.66 5.27 -7.73
N SER A 383 20.44 5.31 -9.04
CA SER A 383 19.78 4.22 -9.76
C SER A 383 20.59 2.93 -9.61
N ILE A 384 19.93 1.82 -9.29
CA ILE A 384 20.53 0.47 -9.23
C ILE A 384 20.12 -0.40 -10.42
N LYS A 385 19.62 0.22 -11.49
CA LYS A 385 19.05 -0.49 -12.64
C LYS A 385 20.08 -1.41 -13.30
N PHE A 386 21.28 -0.90 -13.54
CA PHE A 386 22.35 -1.62 -14.24
C PHE A 386 22.84 -2.82 -13.42
N GLU A 387 22.99 -2.65 -12.12
CA GLU A 387 23.40 -3.69 -11.18
C GLU A 387 22.37 -4.82 -11.13
N LEU A 388 21.08 -4.48 -11.13
CA LEU A 388 20.01 -5.47 -11.18
C LEU A 388 19.95 -6.19 -12.53
N GLU A 389 20.19 -5.50 -13.65
CA GLU A 389 20.29 -6.12 -14.98
C GLU A 389 21.47 -7.10 -15.06
N ASN A 390 22.62 -6.75 -14.47
CA ASN A 390 23.78 -7.64 -14.37
C ASN A 390 23.49 -8.89 -13.51
N ILE A 391 22.81 -8.72 -12.37
CA ILE A 391 22.39 -9.86 -11.54
C ILE A 391 21.49 -10.79 -12.36
N LYS A 392 20.50 -10.25 -13.07
CA LYS A 392 19.61 -11.05 -13.94
C LYS A 392 20.35 -11.80 -15.02
N ALA A 393 21.29 -11.14 -15.70
CA ALA A 393 22.08 -11.76 -16.75
C ALA A 393 22.88 -12.96 -16.20
N LYS A 394 23.53 -12.79 -15.04
CA LYS A 394 24.26 -13.89 -14.38
C LYS A 394 23.36 -15.05 -13.99
N GLU A 395 22.15 -14.78 -13.51
CA GLU A 395 21.18 -15.83 -13.15
C GLU A 395 20.72 -16.61 -14.39
N LYS A 396 20.40 -15.93 -15.50
CA LYS A 396 20.05 -16.60 -16.75
C LYS A 396 21.17 -17.50 -17.26
N ILE A 397 22.42 -17.05 -17.19
CA ILE A 397 23.57 -17.87 -17.57
C ILE A 397 23.69 -19.10 -16.67
N LYS A 398 23.42 -18.97 -15.37
CA LYS A 398 23.44 -20.09 -14.43
C LYS A 398 22.31 -21.09 -14.70
N GLU A 399 21.10 -20.60 -14.96
CA GLU A 399 19.94 -21.43 -15.33
C GLU A 399 20.19 -22.20 -16.64
N GLN A 400 20.75 -21.54 -17.66
CA GLN A 400 21.12 -22.16 -18.93
C GLN A 400 22.11 -23.32 -18.71
N LYS A 401 23.20 -23.07 -17.97
CA LYS A 401 24.21 -24.10 -17.67
C LYS A 401 23.62 -25.31 -16.90
N GLN A 402 22.66 -25.07 -16.01
CA GLN A 402 21.99 -26.15 -15.28
C GLN A 402 21.08 -26.97 -16.18
N GLN A 403 20.39 -26.33 -17.13
CA GLN A 403 19.57 -27.04 -18.13
C GLN A 403 20.44 -27.84 -19.09
N ASP A 404 21.56 -27.27 -19.56
CA ASP A 404 22.49 -27.96 -20.46
C ASP A 404 23.10 -29.19 -19.78
N GLN A 405 23.45 -29.11 -18.50
CA GLN A 405 23.91 -30.26 -17.71
C GLN A 405 22.83 -31.33 -17.53
N GLN A 406 21.59 -30.94 -17.20
CA GLN A 406 20.48 -31.90 -17.08
C GLN A 406 20.16 -32.62 -18.40
N ASN A 407 20.29 -31.93 -19.52
CA ASN A 407 20.09 -32.54 -20.84
C ASN A 407 21.23 -33.53 -21.16
N GLN A 408 22.48 -33.19 -20.84
CA GLN A 408 23.62 -34.10 -20.99
C GLN A 408 23.49 -35.36 -20.12
N ASP A 409 23.05 -35.21 -18.86
CA ASP A 409 22.87 -36.34 -17.95
C ASP A 409 21.71 -37.26 -18.41
N ASN A 410 20.64 -36.69 -18.96
CA ASN A 410 19.52 -37.47 -19.53
C ASN A 410 19.90 -38.19 -20.82
N ASP A 411 20.67 -37.55 -21.71
CA ASP A 411 21.17 -38.18 -22.93
C ASP A 411 22.18 -39.29 -22.61
N SER A 412 22.98 -39.13 -21.56
CA SER A 412 23.88 -40.19 -21.07
C SER A 412 23.12 -41.40 -20.55
N TRP A 413 22.01 -41.20 -19.83
CA TRP A 413 21.19 -42.29 -19.29
C TRP A 413 20.43 -43.06 -20.37
N LEU A 414 19.99 -42.39 -21.43
CA LEU A 414 19.36 -43.04 -22.59
C LEU A 414 20.36 -43.87 -23.41
N ASN A 415 21.62 -43.43 -23.52
CA ASN A 415 22.68 -44.17 -24.22
C ASN A 415 23.22 -45.38 -23.42
N GLU A 416 22.90 -45.51 -22.13
CA GLU A 416 23.24 -46.68 -21.29
C GLU A 416 22.15 -47.77 -21.30
N LEU A 417 21.01 -47.51 -21.95
CA LEU A 417 19.86 -48.43 -22.05
C LEU A 417 19.74 -49.12 -23.43
N ASP A 418 20.53 -48.71 -24.41
CA ASP A 418 20.79 -49.41 -25.67
C ASP A 418 22.05 -50.29 -25.55
#